data_AF-A0A937HEF1-F1
#
_entry.id   AF-A0A937HEF1-F1
#
_cell.length_a   1.000
_cell.length_b   1.000
_cell.length_c   1.000
_cell.angle_alpha   90.00
_cell.angle_beta   90.00
_cell.angle_gamma   90.00
#
_symmetry.space_group_name_H-M   'P 1'
#
loop_
_entity.id
_entity.type
_entity.pdbx_description
1 polymer ?
#
loop_
_entity_poly.entity_id
_entity_poly.type
_entity_poly.pdbx_seq_one_letter_code
_entity_poly.pdbx_strand_id
1 'polypeptide(L)'
;VISHEHTDHFDEDMLALFKPDNQIIIANFNHATLYQRLQKMGFTNLIQIDDTGLALDNGIHVRALVTQNPVHEDAIFTFDTQDGLIIHANDHWFAWPEASYAAVREQVSHYKPHQVTLFGQAHSATGYPLNAKALTDAEKKTKVFEIAQHMLHEELKSAAQLGVSRFVSYAGFIAPYVADFDHYRDLVLIPSAQQMQRLADAQPAIQTLLERIDILEFYPQDVLDVATGHIRKAFISSQHYSDAQIKQAGSRFYKHYQVIQATNTYAPATTALQESELNQFVKTMAHFLNQHFAKLDPAHAAKAKTFQLVIPNMNQTRYLTIGEPNVGCQTSATADLTLEVKADLLAKTIRKQMSFENLYTGFVGLWSFATSKQDCSDLLNGLMIFAHHYQYRDQL
;
A
#
# COMPACT_ATOMS: atom_id res chain seq x y z
N VAL A 1 -4.31 0.25 -17.16
CA VAL A 1 -2.96 0.11 -16.58
C VAL A 1 -3.13 -0.34 -15.14
N ILE A 2 -2.35 -1.30 -14.67
CA ILE A 2 -2.34 -1.72 -13.26
C ILE A 2 -0.91 -1.52 -12.76
N SER A 3 -0.75 -0.79 -11.66
CA SER A 3 0.58 -0.43 -11.17
C SER A 3 1.27 -1.60 -10.51
N HIS A 4 0.63 -2.26 -9.55
CA HIS A 4 1.15 -3.42 -8.85
C HIS A 4 0.00 -4.27 -8.27
N GLU A 5 0.33 -5.28 -7.48
CA GLU A 5 -0.57 -6.39 -7.10
C GLU A 5 -1.28 -6.24 -5.75
N HIS A 6 -1.12 -5.12 -5.04
CA HIS A 6 -1.83 -4.88 -3.77
C HIS A 6 -3.32 -4.77 -4.01
N THR A 7 -4.14 -5.15 -3.03
CA THR A 7 -5.59 -5.33 -3.21
C THR A 7 -6.34 -4.04 -3.52
N ASP A 8 -5.79 -2.88 -3.20
CA ASP A 8 -6.32 -1.55 -3.54
C ASP A 8 -5.91 -1.06 -4.93
N HIS A 9 -4.93 -1.72 -5.56
CA HIS A 9 -4.51 -1.50 -6.95
C HIS A 9 -4.93 -2.65 -7.89
N PHE A 10 -5.26 -3.80 -7.32
CA PHE A 10 -5.68 -5.03 -7.98
C PHE A 10 -6.94 -5.58 -7.32
N ASP A 11 -8.10 -5.07 -7.74
CA ASP A 11 -9.42 -5.52 -7.30
C ASP A 11 -9.97 -6.55 -8.30
N GLU A 12 -10.00 -7.82 -7.90
CA GLU A 12 -10.46 -8.93 -8.75
C GLU A 12 -11.94 -8.80 -9.14
N ASP A 13 -12.79 -8.29 -8.25
CA ASP A 13 -14.23 -8.12 -8.50
C ASP A 13 -14.45 -7.01 -9.53
N MET A 14 -13.70 -5.90 -9.42
CA MET A 14 -13.72 -4.83 -10.42
C MET A 14 -13.18 -5.33 -11.76
N LEU A 15 -12.06 -6.06 -11.75
CA LEU A 15 -11.43 -6.59 -12.96
C LEU A 15 -12.36 -7.58 -13.69
N ALA A 16 -13.14 -8.38 -12.97
CA ALA A 16 -14.12 -9.29 -13.56
C ALA A 16 -15.23 -8.59 -14.39
N LEU A 17 -15.41 -7.28 -14.26
CA LEU A 17 -16.35 -6.49 -15.07
C LEU A 17 -15.82 -6.20 -16.48
N PHE A 18 -14.51 -6.32 -16.71
CA PHE A 18 -13.89 -6.08 -18.02
C PHE A 18 -13.91 -7.33 -18.89
N LYS A 19 -13.86 -7.14 -20.21
CA LYS A 19 -13.79 -8.28 -21.14
C LYS A 19 -12.40 -8.90 -21.13
N PRO A 20 -12.28 -10.23 -21.30
CA PRO A 20 -10.98 -10.92 -21.36
C PRO A 20 -9.99 -10.37 -22.41
N ASP A 21 -10.48 -9.80 -23.51
CA ASP A 21 -9.69 -9.27 -24.61
C ASP A 21 -9.33 -7.78 -24.46
N ASN A 22 -9.80 -7.12 -23.40
CA ASN A 22 -9.39 -5.75 -23.09
C ASN A 22 -7.87 -5.69 -22.88
N GLN A 23 -7.24 -4.67 -23.49
CA GLN A 23 -5.82 -4.43 -23.30
C GLN A 23 -5.53 -4.03 -21.85
N ILE A 24 -4.69 -4.80 -21.18
CA ILE A 24 -4.18 -4.48 -19.85
C ILE A 24 -2.68 -4.31 -19.94
N ILE A 25 -2.22 -3.14 -19.50
CA ILE A 25 -0.81 -2.78 -19.44
C ILE A 25 -0.35 -2.89 -18.00
N ILE A 26 0.75 -3.61 -17.79
CA ILE A 26 1.45 -3.73 -16.50
C ILE A 26 2.95 -3.46 -16.71
N ALA A 27 3.67 -3.15 -15.64
CA ALA A 27 5.12 -3.06 -15.73
C ALA A 27 5.76 -4.45 -15.93
N ASN A 28 6.92 -4.48 -16.57
CA ASN A 28 7.74 -5.68 -16.74
C ASN A 28 8.50 -5.99 -15.44
N PHE A 29 7.74 -6.46 -14.45
CA PHE A 29 8.25 -6.87 -13.16
C PHE A 29 9.14 -8.11 -13.23
N ASN A 30 10.06 -8.24 -12.26
CA ASN A 30 10.93 -9.41 -12.16
C ASN A 30 10.11 -10.65 -11.76
N HIS A 31 9.09 -10.48 -10.92
CA HIS A 31 8.16 -11.53 -10.59
C HIS A 31 6.95 -11.49 -11.53
N ALA A 32 6.61 -12.65 -12.09
CA ALA A 32 5.47 -12.80 -12.99
C ALA A 32 4.12 -12.89 -12.26
N THR A 33 4.06 -12.65 -10.95
CA THR A 33 2.87 -12.89 -10.13
C THR A 33 1.65 -12.11 -10.62
N LEU A 34 1.78 -10.80 -10.83
CA LEU A 34 0.71 -9.96 -11.37
C LEU A 34 0.23 -10.46 -12.75
N TYR A 35 1.16 -10.77 -13.65
CA TYR A 35 0.86 -11.30 -14.98
C TYR A 35 0.09 -12.63 -14.90
N GLN A 36 0.58 -13.57 -14.09
CA GLN A 36 -0.02 -14.89 -13.90
C GLN A 36 -1.41 -14.81 -13.27
N ARG A 37 -1.62 -13.89 -12.32
CA ARG A 37 -2.95 -13.63 -11.73
C ARG A 37 -3.93 -13.14 -12.79
N LEU A 38 -3.54 -12.17 -13.61
CA LEU A 38 -4.38 -11.68 -14.71
C LEU A 38 -4.70 -12.77 -15.74
N GLN A 39 -3.73 -13.62 -16.09
CA GLN A 39 -3.98 -14.76 -16.97
C GLN A 39 -4.97 -15.76 -16.37
N LYS A 40 -4.85 -16.05 -15.07
CA LYS A 40 -5.76 -16.95 -14.35
C LYS A 40 -7.19 -16.41 -14.29
N MET A 41 -7.35 -15.08 -14.29
CA MET A 41 -8.65 -14.42 -14.43
C MET A 41 -9.22 -14.50 -15.85
N GLY A 42 -8.44 -14.97 -16.82
CA GLY A 42 -8.85 -15.19 -18.20
C GLY A 42 -8.45 -14.09 -19.17
N PHE A 43 -7.73 -13.04 -18.73
CA PHE A 43 -7.30 -11.98 -19.64
C PHE A 43 -6.27 -12.49 -20.65
N THR A 44 -6.49 -12.16 -21.93
CA THR A 44 -5.66 -12.64 -23.05
C THR A 44 -4.81 -11.54 -23.68
N ASN A 45 -5.13 -10.27 -23.45
CA ASN A 45 -4.45 -9.12 -24.04
C ASN A 45 -3.64 -8.37 -22.97
N LEU A 46 -2.59 -9.03 -22.48
CA LEU A 46 -1.69 -8.52 -21.44
C LEU A 46 -0.39 -8.02 -22.06
N ILE A 47 -0.05 -6.76 -21.80
CA ILE A 47 1.17 -6.13 -22.31
C ILE A 47 2.03 -5.72 -21.12
N GLN A 48 3.25 -6.26 -21.07
CA GLN A 48 4.28 -5.85 -20.13
C GLN A 48 5.14 -4.76 -20.79
N ILE A 49 5.33 -3.64 -20.11
CA ILE A 49 6.14 -2.51 -20.59
C ILE A 49 7.25 -2.18 -19.61
N ASP A 50 8.34 -1.64 -20.11
CA ASP A 50 9.45 -1.12 -19.32
C ASP A 50 9.67 0.37 -19.62
N ASP A 51 10.88 0.87 -19.39
CA ASP A 51 11.24 2.26 -19.63
C ASP A 51 11.30 2.63 -21.12
N THR A 52 11.27 1.65 -22.04
CA THR A 52 11.11 1.93 -23.48
C THR A 52 9.67 2.29 -23.83
N GLY A 53 8.71 1.76 -23.08
CA GLY A 53 7.28 2.07 -23.17
C GLY A 53 6.52 1.41 -24.32
N LEU A 54 5.26 1.84 -24.48
CA LEU A 54 4.33 1.42 -25.52
C LEU A 54 3.52 2.62 -26.02
N ALA A 55 3.48 2.81 -27.33
CA ALA A 55 2.58 3.77 -27.97
C ALA A 55 1.20 3.12 -28.16
N LEU A 56 0.16 3.77 -27.64
CA LEU A 56 -1.22 3.36 -27.80
C LEU A 56 -1.80 3.90 -29.11
N ASP A 57 -2.88 3.28 -29.61
CA ASP A 57 -3.54 3.66 -30.86
C ASP A 57 -4.05 5.12 -30.86
N ASN A 58 -4.29 5.69 -29.68
CA ASN A 58 -4.70 7.08 -29.50
C ASN A 58 -3.52 8.06 -29.39
N GLY A 59 -2.29 7.61 -29.63
CA GLY A 59 -1.07 8.44 -29.63
C GLY A 59 -0.44 8.67 -28.26
N ILE A 60 -1.03 8.15 -27.17
CA ILE A 60 -0.44 8.23 -25.84
C ILE A 60 0.74 7.25 -25.74
N HIS A 61 1.89 7.72 -25.29
CA HIS A 61 3.04 6.86 -25.01
C HIS A 61 3.14 6.59 -23.50
N VAL A 62 3.08 5.32 -23.12
CA VAL A 62 3.11 4.88 -21.72
C VAL A 62 4.44 4.20 -21.41
N ARG A 63 5.16 4.66 -20.40
CA ARG A 63 6.41 4.02 -19.91
C ARG A 63 6.23 3.53 -18.48
N ALA A 64 6.98 2.52 -18.09
CA ALA A 64 7.01 2.02 -16.71
C ALA A 64 8.44 1.92 -16.18
N LEU A 65 8.72 2.61 -15.08
CA LEU A 65 9.99 2.55 -14.37
C LEU A 65 9.81 1.68 -13.13
N VAL A 66 10.25 0.42 -13.23
CA VAL A 66 10.18 -0.54 -12.13
C VAL A 66 11.14 -0.14 -11.03
N THR A 67 10.62 -0.01 -9.83
CA THR A 67 11.42 0.30 -8.64
C THR A 67 11.75 -1.02 -7.93
N GLN A 68 13.04 -1.29 -7.74
CA GLN A 68 13.48 -2.54 -7.11
C GLN A 68 13.31 -2.44 -5.59
N ASN A 69 12.10 -2.66 -5.09
CA ASN A 69 11.86 -2.94 -3.68
C ASN A 69 11.66 -4.46 -3.52
N PRO A 70 12.51 -5.16 -2.75
CA PRO A 70 12.47 -6.62 -2.62
C PRO A 70 11.24 -7.17 -1.90
N VAL A 71 10.42 -6.32 -1.26
CA VAL A 71 9.20 -6.73 -0.54
C VAL A 71 7.95 -6.53 -1.40
N HIS A 72 7.92 -5.50 -2.23
CA HIS A 72 6.79 -5.15 -3.08
C HIS A 72 7.31 -4.55 -4.39
N GLU A 73 6.98 -5.18 -5.51
CA GLU A 73 7.25 -4.57 -6.80
C GLU A 73 6.27 -3.42 -7.02
N ASP A 74 6.79 -2.24 -7.34
CA ASP A 74 6.00 -1.07 -7.68
C ASP A 74 6.66 -0.35 -8.87
N ALA A 75 5.87 0.38 -9.63
CA ALA A 75 6.32 1.06 -10.84
C ALA A 75 5.75 2.47 -10.93
N ILE A 76 6.64 3.39 -11.32
CA ILE A 76 6.26 4.74 -11.73
C ILE A 76 5.84 4.66 -13.19
N PHE A 77 4.66 5.17 -13.52
CA PHE A 77 4.20 5.25 -14.91
C PHE A 77 4.28 6.67 -15.42
N THR A 78 4.70 6.85 -16.67
CA THR A 78 4.53 8.12 -17.37
C THR A 78 3.54 7.96 -18.51
N PHE A 79 2.67 8.94 -18.69
CA PHE A 79 1.71 9.03 -19.78
C PHE A 79 1.99 10.31 -20.55
N ASP A 80 2.67 10.16 -21.67
CA ASP A 80 2.95 11.25 -22.60
C ASP A 80 1.80 11.34 -23.60
N THR A 81 1.06 12.45 -23.59
CA THR A 81 -0.09 12.66 -24.47
C THR A 81 0.26 13.51 -25.69
N GLN A 82 1.53 13.79 -25.96
CA GLN A 82 2.05 14.78 -26.93
C GLN A 82 1.75 16.24 -26.59
N ASP A 83 0.65 16.50 -25.89
CA ASP A 83 0.27 17.82 -25.38
C ASP A 83 0.75 18.08 -23.94
N GLY A 84 1.26 17.05 -23.26
CA GLY A 84 1.87 17.14 -21.94
C GLY A 84 2.15 15.77 -21.33
N LEU A 85 2.49 15.76 -20.04
CA LEU A 85 3.01 14.61 -19.34
C LEU A 85 2.34 14.42 -17.98
N ILE A 86 1.80 13.22 -17.76
CA ILE A 86 1.39 12.77 -16.43
C ILE A 86 2.46 11.82 -15.92
N ILE A 87 2.97 12.08 -14.70
CA ILE A 87 3.87 11.19 -13.99
C ILE A 87 3.07 10.62 -12.82
N HIS A 88 2.86 9.31 -12.80
CA HIS A 88 2.10 8.61 -11.78
C HIS A 88 3.08 7.79 -10.92
N ALA A 89 3.50 8.36 -9.79
CA ALA A 89 4.51 7.77 -8.89
C ALA A 89 4.00 6.57 -8.10
N ASN A 90 2.71 6.30 -8.16
CA ASN A 90 2.09 5.22 -7.43
C ASN A 90 2.29 5.31 -5.89
N ASP A 91 2.69 4.21 -5.25
CA ASP A 91 2.98 4.12 -3.82
C ASP A 91 4.44 4.47 -3.53
N HIS A 92 5.15 4.98 -4.54
CA HIS A 92 6.58 5.23 -4.49
C HIS A 92 6.90 6.63 -3.93
N TRP A 93 6.83 6.74 -2.61
CA TRP A 93 7.19 7.96 -1.87
C TRP A 93 8.66 8.03 -1.46
N PHE A 94 9.51 7.10 -1.93
CA PHE A 94 10.96 7.12 -1.64
C PHE A 94 11.75 7.83 -2.75
N ALA A 95 13.03 8.09 -2.50
CA ALA A 95 13.92 8.65 -3.51
C ALA A 95 14.12 7.68 -4.68
N TRP A 96 13.93 8.15 -5.91
CA TRP A 96 14.07 7.32 -7.10
C TRP A 96 15.54 7.09 -7.43
N PRO A 97 15.88 5.98 -8.11
CA PRO A 97 17.20 5.84 -8.71
C PRO A 97 17.50 7.00 -9.68
N GLU A 98 18.75 7.47 -9.71
CA GLU A 98 19.13 8.61 -10.59
C GLU A 98 18.85 8.33 -12.07
N ALA A 99 18.98 7.08 -12.52
CA ALA A 99 18.62 6.68 -13.87
C ALA A 99 17.12 6.94 -14.17
N SER A 100 16.23 6.65 -13.21
CA SER A 100 14.80 6.93 -13.32
C SER A 100 14.53 8.43 -13.35
N TYR A 101 15.19 9.21 -12.49
CA TYR A 101 15.09 10.67 -12.56
C TYR A 101 15.57 11.24 -13.89
N ALA A 102 16.69 10.75 -14.43
CA ALA A 102 17.20 11.20 -15.72
C ALA A 102 16.22 10.91 -16.86
N ALA A 103 15.68 9.68 -16.91
CA ALA A 103 14.72 9.25 -17.92
C ALA A 103 13.41 10.07 -17.88
N VAL A 104 12.93 10.43 -16.69
CA VAL A 104 11.71 11.24 -16.57
C VAL A 104 12.00 12.72 -16.85
N ARG A 105 13.13 13.28 -16.37
CA ARG A 105 13.51 14.67 -16.68
C ARG A 105 13.66 14.94 -18.17
N GLU A 106 14.13 13.95 -18.94
CA GLU A 106 14.16 14.04 -20.40
C GLU A 106 12.76 14.28 -20.96
N GLN A 107 11.75 13.50 -20.56
CA GLN A 107 10.36 13.71 -20.97
C GLN A 107 9.82 15.06 -20.50
N VAL A 108 10.09 15.44 -19.25
CA VAL A 108 9.66 16.73 -18.68
C VAL A 108 10.19 17.91 -19.52
N SER A 109 11.42 17.81 -20.06
CA SER A 109 12.06 18.87 -20.82
C SER A 109 11.35 19.24 -22.13
N HIS A 110 10.49 18.36 -22.64
CA HIS A 110 9.72 18.61 -23.86
C HIS A 110 8.50 19.50 -23.63
N TYR A 111 8.14 19.76 -22.37
CA TYR A 111 6.88 20.38 -22.00
C TYR A 111 7.07 21.64 -21.17
N LYS A 112 6.08 22.54 -21.23
CA LYS A 112 6.04 23.69 -20.32
C LYS A 112 5.65 23.23 -18.92
N PRO A 113 6.03 23.96 -17.86
CA PRO A 113 5.74 23.54 -16.48
C PRO A 113 4.26 23.24 -16.19
N HIS A 114 3.31 23.96 -16.81
CA HIS A 114 1.88 23.72 -16.60
C HIS A 114 1.34 22.46 -17.30
N GLN A 115 2.09 21.89 -18.24
CA GLN A 115 1.73 20.70 -19.01
C GLN A 115 2.22 19.41 -18.36
N VAL A 116 2.95 19.51 -17.24
CA VAL A 116 3.49 18.36 -16.52
C VAL A 116 2.89 18.31 -15.13
N THR A 117 2.38 17.15 -14.70
CA THR A 117 1.83 16.97 -13.35
C THR A 117 2.31 15.65 -12.76
N LEU A 118 2.83 15.71 -11.52
CA LEU A 118 3.17 14.55 -10.71
C LEU A 118 1.98 14.15 -9.85
N PHE A 119 1.58 12.88 -9.91
CA PHE A 119 0.61 12.25 -9.04
C PHE A 119 1.37 11.32 -8.08
N GLY A 120 1.27 11.57 -6.78
CA GLY A 120 1.96 10.78 -5.76
C GLY A 120 1.09 10.56 -4.52
N GLN A 121 1.45 9.57 -3.72
CA GLN A 121 0.70 9.20 -2.53
C GLN A 121 1.30 9.85 -1.29
N ALA A 122 0.53 10.72 -0.61
CA ALA A 122 0.98 11.38 0.62
C ALA A 122 0.23 10.90 1.88
N HIS A 123 -0.22 9.65 1.89
CA HIS A 123 -0.84 9.00 3.05
C HIS A 123 -0.47 7.52 3.07
N SER A 124 -0.27 6.95 4.25
CA SER A 124 0.16 5.55 4.37
C SER A 124 -1.03 4.59 4.30
N ALA A 125 -0.93 3.58 3.44
CA ALA A 125 -1.78 2.39 3.45
C ALA A 125 -1.39 1.35 4.53
N THR A 126 -0.30 1.59 5.27
CA THR A 126 0.17 0.66 6.30
C THR A 126 -0.69 0.68 7.56
N GLY A 127 -0.81 -0.49 8.20
CA GLY A 127 -1.58 -0.68 9.44
C GLY A 127 -1.11 0.16 10.62
N TYR A 128 0.20 0.37 10.68
CA TYR A 128 0.85 1.16 11.71
C TYR A 128 0.71 2.66 11.37
N PRO A 129 0.33 3.51 12.34
CA PRO A 129 0.29 3.25 13.78
C PRO A 129 -1.07 2.76 14.29
N LEU A 130 -2.11 2.71 13.47
CA LEU A 130 -3.48 2.49 13.94
C LEU A 130 -3.63 1.18 14.73
N ASN A 131 -3.00 0.12 14.22
CA ASN A 131 -3.04 -1.21 14.80
C ASN A 131 -1.97 -1.47 15.87
N ALA A 132 -1.18 -0.46 16.24
CA ALA A 132 -0.21 -0.59 17.33
C ALA A 132 -0.94 -0.56 18.68
N LYS A 133 -0.89 -1.68 19.41
CA LYS A 133 -1.65 -1.86 20.67
C LYS A 133 -1.18 -0.93 21.80
N ALA A 134 0.11 -0.61 21.81
CA ALA A 134 0.71 0.21 22.87
C ALA A 134 0.41 1.72 22.73
N LEU A 135 -0.16 2.17 21.60
CA LEU A 135 -0.42 3.58 21.35
C LEU A 135 -1.87 3.94 21.69
N THR A 136 -2.04 5.09 22.30
CA THR A 136 -3.34 5.78 22.43
C THR A 136 -3.78 6.36 21.09
N ASP A 137 -5.06 6.65 20.94
CA ASP A 137 -5.60 7.28 19.71
C ASP A 137 -4.97 8.65 19.40
N ALA A 138 -4.61 9.42 20.43
CA ALA A 138 -3.90 10.67 20.26
C ALA A 138 -2.50 10.45 19.66
N GLU A 139 -1.74 9.48 20.19
CA GLU A 139 -0.42 9.12 19.67
C GLU A 139 -0.49 8.55 18.27
N LYS A 140 -1.50 7.70 17.98
CA LYS A 140 -1.77 7.18 16.64
C LYS A 140 -2.02 8.30 15.66
N LYS A 141 -2.88 9.25 16.00
CA LYS A 141 -3.18 10.41 15.15
C LYS A 141 -1.95 11.27 14.88
N THR A 142 -1.14 11.54 15.90
CA THR A 142 0.14 12.24 15.74
C THR A 142 1.06 11.51 14.78
N LYS A 143 1.24 10.19 14.95
CA LYS A 143 2.09 9.38 14.06
C LYS A 143 1.56 9.27 12.64
N VAL A 144 0.25 9.17 12.44
CA VAL A 144 -0.35 9.22 11.09
C VAL A 144 0.01 10.55 10.42
N PHE A 145 -0.09 11.66 11.16
CA PHE A 145 0.27 12.98 10.65
C PHE A 145 1.76 13.08 10.30
N GLU A 146 2.66 12.63 11.18
CA GLU A 146 4.12 12.59 10.94
C GLU A 146 4.48 11.77 9.70
N ILE A 147 3.86 10.59 9.52
CA ILE A 147 4.09 9.74 8.34
C ILE A 147 3.62 10.46 7.08
N ALA A 148 2.41 11.03 7.08
CA ALA A 148 1.88 11.74 5.93
C ALA A 148 2.73 12.98 5.57
N GLN A 149 3.25 13.71 6.58
CA GLN A 149 4.20 14.81 6.36
C GLN A 149 5.49 14.32 5.69
N HIS A 150 6.06 13.22 6.17
CA HIS A 150 7.26 12.66 5.59
C HIS A 150 7.05 12.22 4.13
N MET A 151 5.96 11.51 3.84
CA MET A 151 5.61 11.10 2.48
C MET A 151 5.42 12.32 1.56
N LEU A 152 4.65 13.33 1.99
CA LEU A 152 4.46 14.56 1.23
C LEU A 152 5.80 15.26 0.93
N HIS A 153 6.69 15.32 1.90
CA HIS A 153 8.01 15.93 1.72
C HIS A 153 8.85 15.20 0.67
N GLU A 154 8.87 13.87 0.69
CA GLU A 154 9.65 13.11 -0.30
C GLU A 154 9.04 13.19 -1.72
N GLU A 155 7.72 13.20 -1.84
CA GLU A 155 7.04 13.42 -3.11
C GLU A 155 7.31 14.81 -3.70
N LEU A 156 7.24 15.86 -2.88
CA LEU A 156 7.54 17.23 -3.33
C LEU A 156 9.03 17.42 -3.63
N LYS A 157 9.93 16.73 -2.93
CA LYS A 157 11.34 16.66 -3.31
C LYS A 157 11.52 16.01 -4.68
N SER A 158 10.80 14.92 -4.94
CA SER A 158 10.82 14.24 -6.24
C SER A 158 10.33 15.16 -7.36
N ALA A 159 9.20 15.87 -7.15
CA ALA A 159 8.73 16.91 -8.06
C ALA A 159 9.78 18.01 -8.30
N ALA A 160 10.42 18.52 -7.25
CA ALA A 160 11.46 19.54 -7.36
C ALA A 160 12.68 19.03 -8.16
N GLN A 161 13.11 17.79 -7.92
CA GLN A 161 14.23 17.17 -8.64
C GLN A 161 13.91 16.93 -10.11
N LEU A 162 12.65 16.69 -10.45
CA LEU A 162 12.17 16.55 -11.82
C LEU A 162 11.95 17.89 -12.53
N GLY A 163 11.92 19.01 -11.79
CA GLY A 163 11.54 20.31 -12.34
C GLY A 163 10.04 20.46 -12.58
N VAL A 164 9.21 19.68 -11.87
CA VAL A 164 7.75 19.69 -11.99
C VAL A 164 7.17 20.66 -10.96
N SER A 165 6.33 21.59 -11.42
CA SER A 165 5.73 22.62 -10.55
C SER A 165 4.31 22.29 -10.09
N ARG A 166 3.80 21.09 -10.39
CA ARG A 166 2.41 20.70 -10.15
C ARG A 166 2.33 19.30 -9.55
N PHE A 167 1.71 19.21 -8.38
CA PHE A 167 1.59 17.97 -7.63
C PHE A 167 0.13 17.68 -7.30
N VAL A 168 -0.30 16.43 -7.47
CA VAL A 168 -1.59 15.91 -7.02
C VAL A 168 -1.33 14.81 -6.01
N SER A 169 -1.85 14.99 -4.80
CA SER A 169 -1.94 13.89 -3.84
C SER A 169 -3.16 13.03 -4.15
N TYR A 170 -2.98 11.72 -4.25
CA TYR A 170 -4.06 10.78 -4.56
C TYR A 170 -3.95 9.48 -3.75
N ALA A 171 -4.81 8.51 -4.08
CA ALA A 171 -5.14 7.30 -3.30
C ALA A 171 -5.67 7.68 -1.90
N GLY A 172 -6.44 6.89 -1.17
CA GLY A 172 -6.82 7.26 0.22
C GLY A 172 -7.95 8.28 0.43
N PHE A 173 -8.82 8.52 -0.55
CA PHE A 173 -10.11 9.23 -0.32
C PHE A 173 -11.16 8.39 0.44
N ILE A 174 -10.75 7.27 1.04
CA ILE A 174 -11.61 6.30 1.72
C ILE A 174 -11.02 6.03 3.12
N ALA A 175 -11.89 5.98 4.12
CA ALA A 175 -11.51 5.62 5.49
C ALA A 175 -11.48 4.09 5.67
N PRO A 176 -10.64 3.53 6.57
CA PRO A 176 -10.62 2.10 6.83
C PRO A 176 -11.90 1.66 7.55
N TYR A 177 -12.47 0.53 7.13
CA TYR A 177 -13.60 -0.10 7.80
C TYR A 177 -13.13 -1.41 8.43
N VAL A 178 -13.00 -1.41 9.76
CA VAL A 178 -12.51 -2.56 10.53
C VAL A 178 -13.51 -2.83 11.64
N ALA A 179 -14.10 -4.03 11.64
CA ALA A 179 -15.00 -4.43 12.72
C ALA A 179 -14.31 -4.28 14.08
N ASP A 180 -15.06 -3.82 15.09
CA ASP A 180 -14.60 -3.50 16.45
C ASP A 180 -13.62 -2.32 16.60
N PHE A 181 -13.08 -1.78 15.49
CA PHE A 181 -12.17 -0.63 15.47
C PHE A 181 -12.76 0.54 14.67
N ASP A 182 -14.06 0.79 14.85
CA ASP A 182 -14.81 1.86 14.16
C ASP A 182 -14.20 3.27 14.28
N HIS A 183 -13.41 3.50 15.34
CA HIS A 183 -12.70 4.76 15.60
C HIS A 183 -11.51 5.00 14.65
N TYR A 184 -10.96 3.97 14.00
CA TYR A 184 -9.84 4.14 13.04
C TYR A 184 -10.19 5.09 11.89
N ARG A 185 -11.47 5.19 11.52
CA ARG A 185 -11.97 6.15 10.51
C ARG A 185 -11.66 7.61 10.84
N ASP A 186 -11.63 7.93 12.13
CA ASP A 186 -11.40 9.28 12.62
C ASP A 186 -9.91 9.59 12.79
N LEU A 187 -9.06 8.55 12.78
CA LEU A 187 -7.61 8.66 12.94
C LEU A 187 -6.88 8.87 11.61
N VAL A 188 -7.39 8.34 10.50
CA VAL A 188 -6.77 8.51 9.17
C VAL A 188 -6.93 9.92 8.62
N LEU A 189 -6.09 10.29 7.65
CA LEU A 189 -6.19 11.56 6.92
C LEU A 189 -6.81 11.31 5.54
N ILE A 190 -7.53 12.31 5.01
CA ILE A 190 -7.92 12.34 3.59
C ILE A 190 -6.88 13.17 2.86
N PRO A 191 -6.32 12.71 1.74
CA PRO A 191 -5.25 13.42 1.05
C PRO A 191 -5.78 14.55 0.15
N SER A 192 -6.68 15.38 0.68
CA SER A 192 -7.12 16.58 -0.02
C SER A 192 -5.99 17.60 -0.09
N ALA A 193 -6.04 18.50 -1.07
CA ALA A 193 -5.10 19.61 -1.14
C ALA A 193 -5.09 20.45 0.15
N GLN A 194 -6.25 20.63 0.80
CA GLN A 194 -6.35 21.35 2.07
C GLN A 194 -5.63 20.61 3.20
N GLN A 195 -5.74 19.29 3.26
CA GLN A 195 -5.02 18.48 4.25
C GLN A 195 -3.51 18.50 3.99
N MET A 196 -3.09 18.46 2.72
CA MET A 196 -1.68 18.56 2.34
C MET A 196 -1.09 19.93 2.71
N GLN A 197 -1.84 21.01 2.51
CA GLN A 197 -1.42 22.34 2.97
C GLN A 197 -1.26 22.37 4.49
N ARG A 198 -2.19 21.77 5.24
CA ARG A 198 -2.07 21.67 6.71
C ARG A 198 -0.83 20.88 7.16
N LEU A 199 -0.47 19.81 6.43
CA LEU A 199 0.76 19.05 6.67
C LEU A 199 1.99 19.92 6.41
N ALA A 200 1.97 20.70 5.33
CA ALA A 200 3.04 21.62 4.95
C ALA A 200 3.22 22.75 5.96
N ASP A 201 2.13 23.35 6.45
CA ASP A 201 2.16 24.47 7.42
C ASP A 201 2.87 24.07 8.73
N ALA A 202 2.84 22.78 9.07
CA ALA A 202 3.51 22.23 10.23
C ALA A 202 4.99 21.85 9.99
N GLN A 203 5.54 21.99 8.77
CA GLN A 203 6.92 21.62 8.45
C GLN A 203 7.61 22.62 7.49
N PRO A 204 8.56 23.44 7.97
CA PRO A 204 9.22 24.47 7.15
C PRO A 204 9.90 23.97 5.87
N ALA A 205 10.48 22.76 5.91
CA ALA A 205 11.12 22.16 4.73
C ALA A 205 10.13 21.93 3.57
N ILE A 206 8.86 21.62 3.89
CA ILE A 206 7.81 21.48 2.88
C ILE A 206 7.43 22.86 2.32
N GLN A 207 7.30 23.88 3.17
CA GLN A 207 6.98 25.25 2.73
C GLN A 207 7.95 25.77 1.68
N THR A 208 9.26 25.53 1.84
CA THR A 208 10.26 25.92 0.83
C THR A 208 10.02 25.25 -0.52
N LEU A 209 9.53 24.01 -0.54
CA LEU A 209 9.19 23.31 -1.79
C LEU A 209 7.93 23.92 -2.43
N LEU A 210 6.95 24.31 -1.61
CA LEU A 210 5.70 24.93 -2.06
C LEU A 210 5.86 26.33 -2.66
N GLU A 211 7.01 26.99 -2.47
CA GLU A 211 7.33 28.22 -3.20
C GLU A 211 7.43 28.00 -4.73
N ARG A 212 7.54 26.74 -5.17
CA ARG A 212 7.77 26.35 -6.56
C ARG A 212 6.81 25.27 -7.07
N ILE A 213 6.09 24.61 -6.18
CA ILE A 213 5.23 23.48 -6.49
C ILE A 213 3.83 23.75 -5.96
N ASP A 214 2.89 23.79 -6.89
CA ASP A 214 1.48 23.92 -6.59
C ASP A 214 0.87 22.55 -6.27
N ILE A 215 0.37 22.39 -5.04
CA ILE A 215 -0.50 21.25 -4.71
C ILE A 215 -1.86 21.54 -5.32
N LEU A 216 -2.21 20.80 -6.35
CA LEU A 216 -3.44 20.98 -7.08
C LEU A 216 -4.61 20.41 -6.31
N GLU A 217 -5.70 21.16 -6.31
CA GLU A 217 -6.97 20.65 -5.87
C GLU A 217 -7.55 19.77 -6.98
N PHE A 218 -7.36 18.45 -6.87
CA PHE A 218 -7.87 17.47 -7.84
C PHE A 218 -8.57 16.34 -7.08
N TYR A 219 -9.86 16.14 -7.36
CA TYR A 219 -10.71 15.16 -6.68
C TYR A 219 -11.24 14.10 -7.64
N PRO A 220 -11.74 12.95 -7.13
CA PRO A 220 -12.39 11.96 -7.96
C PRO A 220 -13.45 12.59 -8.88
N GLN A 221 -13.40 12.21 -10.16
CA GLN A 221 -14.20 12.73 -11.29
C GLN A 221 -13.77 14.08 -11.87
N ASP A 222 -12.88 14.84 -11.23
CA ASP A 222 -12.28 16.03 -11.87
C ASP A 222 -11.53 15.64 -13.15
N VAL A 223 -11.46 16.58 -14.10
CA VAL A 223 -10.79 16.37 -15.39
C VAL A 223 -9.61 17.35 -15.50
N LEU A 224 -8.40 16.82 -15.63
CA LEU A 224 -7.21 17.59 -15.94
C LEU A 224 -7.05 17.66 -17.47
N ASP A 225 -7.14 18.86 -18.02
CA ASP A 225 -6.65 19.14 -19.37
C ASP A 225 -5.12 19.26 -19.28
N VAL A 226 -4.42 18.25 -19.80
CA VAL A 226 -2.96 18.15 -19.75
C VAL A 226 -2.30 19.22 -20.62
N ALA A 227 -2.94 19.66 -21.71
CA ALA A 227 -2.40 20.66 -22.62
C ALA A 227 -2.36 22.06 -22.00
N THR A 228 -3.40 22.41 -21.24
CA THR A 228 -3.52 23.73 -20.61
C THR A 228 -3.16 23.71 -19.13
N GLY A 229 -3.12 22.53 -18.53
CA GLY A 229 -3.04 22.36 -17.08
C GLY A 229 -4.32 22.79 -16.36
N HIS A 230 -5.43 23.01 -17.05
CA HIS A 230 -6.68 23.44 -16.40
C HIS A 230 -7.41 22.23 -15.79
N ILE A 231 -7.85 22.37 -14.54
CA ILE A 231 -8.70 21.36 -13.89
C ILE A 231 -10.16 21.80 -14.00
N ARG A 232 -10.95 21.05 -14.76
CA ARG A 232 -12.39 21.18 -14.78
C ARG A 232 -12.99 20.35 -13.64
N LYS A 233 -13.63 21.03 -12.70
CA LYS A 233 -14.30 20.42 -11.56
C LYS A 233 -15.56 19.69 -11.98
N ALA A 234 -15.74 18.44 -11.52
CA ALA A 234 -16.95 17.67 -11.84
C ALA A 234 -18.16 18.11 -11.00
N PHE A 235 -17.95 18.33 -9.70
CA PHE A 235 -19.01 18.77 -8.80
C PHE A 235 -18.52 19.71 -7.68
N ILE A 236 -17.26 19.60 -7.26
CA ILE A 236 -16.78 20.04 -5.95
C ILE A 236 -15.57 20.97 -6.09
N SER A 237 -15.57 22.06 -5.32
CA SER A 237 -14.34 22.74 -4.92
C SER A 237 -14.17 22.65 -3.40
N SER A 238 -12.94 22.83 -2.91
CA SER A 238 -12.59 22.89 -1.48
C SER A 238 -13.35 23.99 -0.72
N GLN A 239 -13.96 24.95 -1.43
CA GLN A 239 -14.78 26.00 -0.83
C GLN A 239 -16.15 25.49 -0.35
N HIS A 240 -16.59 24.32 -0.80
CA HIS A 240 -17.92 23.81 -0.51
C HIS A 240 -17.94 22.57 0.41
N TYR A 241 -16.79 21.94 0.66
CA TYR A 241 -16.70 20.71 1.45
C TYR A 241 -15.41 20.62 2.26
N SER A 242 -15.51 20.00 3.43
CA SER A 242 -14.41 19.62 4.31
C SER A 242 -14.07 18.13 4.17
N ASP A 243 -12.85 17.74 4.54
CA ASP A 243 -12.44 16.33 4.60
C ASP A 243 -13.41 15.47 5.43
N ALA A 244 -13.97 16.03 6.50
CA ALA A 244 -14.96 15.35 7.34
C ALA A 244 -16.24 15.04 6.54
N GLN A 245 -16.70 15.96 5.70
CA GLN A 245 -17.87 15.71 4.83
C GLN A 245 -17.57 14.66 3.77
N ILE A 246 -16.36 14.64 3.19
CA ILE A 246 -15.92 13.60 2.24
C ILE A 246 -15.95 12.23 2.92
N LYS A 247 -15.32 12.10 4.10
CA LYS A 247 -15.34 10.86 4.91
C LYS A 247 -16.76 10.40 5.23
N GLN A 248 -17.62 11.32 5.64
CA GLN A 248 -19.00 11.00 6.01
C GLN A 248 -19.81 10.56 4.80
N ALA A 249 -19.63 11.20 3.64
CA ALA A 249 -20.27 10.80 2.40
C ALA A 249 -19.85 9.38 1.97
N GLY A 250 -18.56 9.08 2.02
CA GLY A 250 -18.04 7.73 1.81
C GLY A 250 -18.66 6.73 2.80
N SER A 251 -18.66 7.04 4.09
CA SER A 251 -19.27 6.16 5.11
C SER A 251 -20.75 5.91 4.87
N ARG A 252 -21.52 6.91 4.43
CA ARG A 252 -22.93 6.73 4.08
C ARG A 252 -23.10 5.81 2.87
N PHE A 253 -22.30 6.01 1.82
CA PHE A 253 -22.32 5.15 0.62
C PHE A 253 -22.06 3.69 0.99
N TYR A 254 -20.94 3.44 1.68
CA TYR A 254 -20.50 2.09 2.06
C TYR A 254 -21.51 1.36 2.97
N LYS A 255 -22.18 2.09 3.87
CA LYS A 255 -23.27 1.54 4.69
C LYS A 255 -24.55 1.30 3.89
N HIS A 256 -24.98 2.27 3.08
CA HIS A 256 -26.23 2.21 2.34
C HIS A 256 -26.25 1.07 1.33
N TYR A 257 -25.16 0.90 0.59
CA TYR A 257 -24.99 -0.16 -0.41
C TYR A 257 -24.41 -1.45 0.18
N GLN A 258 -24.28 -1.55 1.51
CA GLN A 258 -23.82 -2.75 2.20
C GLN A 258 -22.41 -3.24 1.79
N VAL A 259 -21.62 -2.40 1.12
CA VAL A 259 -20.25 -2.71 0.68
C VAL A 259 -19.36 -3.13 1.86
N ILE A 260 -19.58 -2.53 3.04
CA ILE A 260 -18.83 -2.88 4.26
C ILE A 260 -18.95 -4.37 4.59
N GLN A 261 -20.10 -4.98 4.34
CA GLN A 261 -20.38 -6.37 4.70
C GLN A 261 -19.60 -7.37 3.85
N ALA A 262 -19.12 -6.95 2.67
CA ALA A 262 -18.23 -7.73 1.81
C ALA A 262 -16.77 -7.70 2.29
N THR A 263 -16.40 -6.79 3.20
CA THR A 263 -15.03 -6.70 3.71
C THR A 263 -14.71 -7.82 4.70
N ASN A 264 -13.44 -8.24 4.74
CA ASN A 264 -13.00 -9.40 5.52
C ASN A 264 -13.39 -9.38 7.02
N THR A 265 -13.45 -8.19 7.64
CA THR A 265 -13.74 -8.07 9.08
C THR A 265 -15.22 -8.07 9.42
N TYR A 266 -16.10 -7.68 8.49
CA TYR A 266 -17.55 -7.68 8.68
C TYR A 266 -18.22 -8.92 8.07
N ALA A 267 -17.56 -9.56 7.11
CA ALA A 267 -18.03 -10.81 6.52
C ALA A 267 -18.14 -11.90 7.61
N PRO A 268 -19.20 -12.74 7.60
CA PRO A 268 -19.42 -13.75 8.62
C PRO A 268 -18.18 -14.60 8.92
N ALA A 269 -18.06 -15.03 10.17
CA ALA A 269 -17.03 -15.96 10.56
C ALA A 269 -17.13 -17.25 9.73
N THR A 270 -15.98 -17.78 9.34
CA THR A 270 -15.91 -19.10 8.70
C THR A 270 -16.06 -20.19 9.76
N THR A 271 -16.02 -21.46 9.34
CA THR A 271 -15.92 -22.59 10.29
C THR A 271 -14.77 -22.37 11.28
N ALA A 272 -14.95 -22.79 12.54
CA ALA A 272 -13.95 -22.57 13.59
C ALA A 272 -12.54 -23.02 13.17
N LEU A 273 -11.52 -22.25 13.55
CA LEU A 273 -10.11 -22.58 13.33
C LEU A 273 -9.78 -23.89 14.07
N GLN A 274 -9.32 -24.89 13.34
CA GLN A 274 -8.88 -26.14 13.96
C GLN A 274 -7.44 -26.00 14.46
N GLU A 275 -7.14 -26.63 15.61
CA GLU A 275 -5.78 -26.60 16.17
C GLU A 275 -4.74 -27.22 15.24
N SER A 276 -5.13 -28.25 14.47
CA SER A 276 -4.27 -28.86 13.46
C SER A 276 -3.93 -27.90 12.31
N GLU A 277 -4.89 -27.10 11.83
CA GLU A 277 -4.67 -26.06 10.82
C GLU A 277 -3.68 -25.00 11.34
N LEU A 278 -3.89 -24.52 12.57
CA LEU A 278 -3.02 -23.53 13.20
C LEU A 278 -1.58 -24.05 13.35
N ASN A 279 -1.42 -25.26 13.89
CA ASN A 279 -0.11 -25.85 14.12
C ASN A 279 0.65 -26.06 12.80
N GLN A 280 -0.04 -26.48 11.74
CA GLN A 280 0.57 -26.61 10.41
C GLN A 280 0.98 -25.24 9.85
N PHE A 281 0.12 -24.23 9.95
CA PHE A 281 0.43 -22.87 9.49
C PHE A 281 1.67 -22.30 10.19
N VAL A 282 1.72 -22.36 11.52
CA VAL A 282 2.85 -21.88 12.31
C VAL A 282 4.14 -22.64 11.98
N LYS A 283 4.06 -23.96 11.78
CA LYS A 283 5.21 -24.78 11.38
C LYS A 283 5.73 -24.38 9.99
N THR A 284 4.84 -24.18 9.02
CA THR A 284 5.20 -23.72 7.68
C THR A 284 5.84 -22.32 7.73
N MET A 285 5.27 -21.41 8.50
CA MET A 285 5.82 -20.06 8.71
C MET A 285 7.22 -20.10 9.32
N ALA A 286 7.41 -20.87 10.40
CA ALA A 286 8.72 -21.00 11.05
C ALA A 286 9.78 -21.58 10.11
N HIS A 287 9.43 -22.62 9.35
CA HIS A 287 10.33 -23.22 8.36
C HIS A 287 10.74 -22.20 7.29
N PHE A 288 9.78 -21.46 6.74
CA PHE A 288 10.05 -20.43 5.74
C PHE A 288 10.97 -19.33 6.27
N LEU A 289 10.64 -18.75 7.42
CA LEU A 289 11.42 -17.65 8.01
C LEU A 289 12.86 -18.09 8.28
N ASN A 290 13.05 -19.28 8.88
CA ASN A 290 14.39 -19.81 9.13
C ASN A 290 15.21 -19.98 7.83
N GLN A 291 14.60 -20.48 6.75
CA GLN A 291 15.27 -20.57 5.45
C GLN A 291 15.57 -19.20 4.84
N HIS A 292 14.63 -18.25 4.95
CA HIS A 292 14.78 -16.91 4.41
C HIS A 292 15.92 -16.16 5.10
N PHE A 293 15.94 -16.12 6.43
CA PHE A 293 16.99 -15.44 7.20
C PHE A 293 18.36 -16.12 7.07
N ALA A 294 18.41 -17.45 6.97
CA ALA A 294 19.68 -18.16 6.72
C ALA A 294 20.34 -17.79 5.37
N LYS A 295 19.55 -17.36 4.37
CA LYS A 295 20.05 -16.94 3.06
C LYS A 295 20.52 -15.49 3.03
N LEU A 296 19.89 -14.60 3.80
CA LEU A 296 20.20 -13.16 3.79
C LEU A 296 21.57 -12.88 4.41
N ASP A 297 21.87 -13.49 5.56
CA ASP A 297 23.17 -13.38 6.23
C ASP A 297 23.27 -14.44 7.36
N PRO A 298 24.24 -15.37 7.32
CA PRO A 298 24.47 -16.34 8.40
C PRO A 298 24.70 -15.69 9.77
N ALA A 299 25.19 -14.44 9.82
CA ALA A 299 25.36 -13.67 11.06
C ALA A 299 24.04 -13.02 11.53
N HIS A 300 23.06 -12.77 10.66
CA HIS A 300 21.71 -12.36 11.07
C HIS A 300 20.97 -13.49 11.80
N ALA A 301 21.21 -14.75 11.42
CA ALA A 301 20.70 -15.91 12.14
C ALA A 301 21.19 -15.96 13.61
N ALA A 302 22.24 -15.21 13.97
CA ALA A 302 22.75 -15.11 15.34
C ALA A 302 21.94 -14.16 16.25
N LYS A 303 21.04 -13.34 15.70
CA LYS A 303 20.07 -12.56 16.49
C LYS A 303 18.76 -13.33 16.51
N ALA A 304 18.61 -14.27 17.45
CA ALA A 304 17.40 -15.04 17.61
C ALA A 304 16.22 -14.12 17.97
N LYS A 305 15.46 -13.69 16.94
CA LYS A 305 14.25 -12.88 17.12
C LYS A 305 13.05 -13.78 17.35
N THR A 306 12.17 -13.36 18.25
CA THR A 306 10.99 -14.12 18.64
C THR A 306 9.72 -13.41 18.17
N PHE A 307 8.92 -14.11 17.37
CA PHE A 307 7.58 -13.71 16.98
C PHE A 307 6.53 -14.45 17.83
N GLN A 308 5.56 -13.71 18.36
CA GLN A 308 4.43 -14.26 19.12
C GLN A 308 3.12 -14.04 18.37
N LEU A 309 2.36 -15.11 18.19
CA LEU A 309 0.99 -15.08 17.66
C LEU A 309 0.01 -15.37 18.81
N VAL A 310 -0.83 -14.40 19.14
CA VAL A 310 -1.85 -14.48 20.19
C VAL A 310 -3.24 -14.57 19.57
N ILE A 311 -4.03 -15.54 20.01
CA ILE A 311 -5.40 -15.81 19.54
C ILE A 311 -6.33 -15.78 20.76
N PRO A 312 -6.77 -14.57 21.20
CA PRO A 312 -7.42 -14.40 22.49
C PRO A 312 -8.70 -15.23 22.66
N ASN A 313 -9.52 -15.31 21.61
CA ASN A 313 -10.80 -16.02 21.63
C ASN A 313 -10.66 -17.56 21.65
N MET A 314 -9.45 -18.09 21.43
CA MET A 314 -9.14 -19.51 21.63
C MET A 314 -8.29 -19.75 22.89
N ASN A 315 -7.89 -18.69 23.61
CA ASN A 315 -6.90 -18.74 24.68
C ASN A 315 -5.61 -19.47 24.24
N GLN A 316 -5.15 -19.19 23.02
CA GLN A 316 -3.97 -19.81 22.44
C GLN A 316 -2.89 -18.78 22.13
N THR A 317 -1.65 -19.18 22.40
CA THR A 317 -0.46 -18.43 22.05
C THR A 317 0.52 -19.37 21.36
N ARG A 318 1.21 -18.88 20.34
CA ARG A 318 2.28 -19.59 19.63
C ARG A 318 3.51 -18.69 19.58
N TYR A 319 4.67 -19.29 19.71
CA TYR A 319 5.96 -18.60 19.64
C TYR A 319 6.79 -19.20 18.52
N LEU A 320 7.48 -18.34 17.79
CA LEU A 320 8.42 -18.72 16.75
C LEU A 320 9.74 -17.99 17.02
N THR A 321 10.80 -18.76 17.26
CA THR A 321 12.15 -18.23 17.38
C THR A 321 12.89 -18.45 16.06
N ILE A 322 13.32 -17.36 15.44
CA ILE A 322 14.03 -17.37 14.16
C ILE A 322 15.51 -17.62 14.42
N GLY A 323 16.15 -18.40 13.57
CA GLY A 323 17.56 -18.79 13.72
C GLY A 323 17.74 -20.06 14.55
N GLU A 324 16.67 -20.59 15.17
CA GLU A 324 16.71 -21.87 15.86
C GLU A 324 16.17 -23.01 14.96
N PRO A 325 16.88 -24.15 14.86
CA PRO A 325 16.49 -25.28 14.02
C PRO A 325 15.21 -25.99 14.50
N ASN A 326 14.78 -25.76 15.74
CA ASN A 326 13.62 -26.40 16.33
C ASN A 326 12.45 -25.43 16.44
N VAL A 327 11.34 -25.76 15.77
CA VAL A 327 10.04 -25.11 15.97
C VAL A 327 9.50 -25.55 17.34
N GLY A 328 9.92 -24.89 18.40
CA GLY A 328 9.44 -25.13 19.75
C GLY A 328 8.36 -24.12 20.13
N CYS A 329 7.20 -24.59 20.59
CA CYS A 329 6.29 -23.75 21.38
C CYS A 329 6.97 -23.44 22.72
N GLN A 330 7.85 -22.45 22.77
CA GLN A 330 8.42 -22.01 24.04
C GLN A 330 7.32 -21.31 24.85
N THR A 331 7.15 -21.67 26.11
CA THR A 331 6.09 -21.14 26.98
C THR A 331 6.49 -19.89 27.78
N SER A 332 7.71 -19.35 27.61
CA SER A 332 8.21 -18.27 28.49
C SER A 332 9.18 -17.27 27.86
N ALA A 333 9.28 -17.17 26.54
CA ALA A 333 10.15 -16.16 25.91
C ALA A 333 9.43 -14.80 25.82
N THR A 334 10.16 -13.71 26.10
CA THR A 334 9.75 -12.36 25.70
C THR A 334 9.80 -12.26 24.19
N ALA A 335 8.69 -11.91 23.56
CA ALA A 335 8.63 -11.79 22.11
C ALA A 335 9.03 -10.40 21.64
N ASP A 336 9.89 -10.32 20.63
CA ASP A 336 10.30 -9.05 20.01
C ASP A 336 9.13 -8.41 19.26
N LEU A 337 8.34 -9.24 18.57
CA LEU A 337 7.17 -8.83 17.80
C LEU A 337 5.98 -9.71 18.18
N THR A 338 4.85 -9.08 18.50
CA THR A 338 3.60 -9.79 18.81
C THR A 338 2.51 -9.38 17.83
N LEU A 339 1.80 -10.36 17.28
CA LEU A 339 0.55 -10.20 16.55
C LEU A 339 -0.58 -10.83 17.37
N GLU A 340 -1.57 -10.02 17.75
CA GLU A 340 -2.84 -10.47 18.31
C GLU A 340 -3.93 -10.41 17.24
N VAL A 341 -4.60 -11.54 17.00
CA VAL A 341 -5.60 -11.67 15.94
C VAL A 341 -6.74 -12.59 16.37
N LYS A 342 -7.96 -12.30 15.93
CA LYS A 342 -9.11 -13.18 16.18
C LYS A 342 -9.02 -14.47 15.37
N ALA A 343 -9.46 -15.57 15.96
CA ALA A 343 -9.39 -16.89 15.34
C ALA A 343 -10.08 -17.00 13.97
N ASP A 344 -11.21 -16.32 13.77
CA ASP A 344 -11.96 -16.35 12.51
C ASP A 344 -11.20 -15.64 11.38
N LEU A 345 -10.54 -14.53 11.69
CA LEU A 345 -9.70 -13.79 10.75
C LEU A 345 -8.44 -14.59 10.42
N LEU A 346 -7.79 -15.19 11.43
CA LEU A 346 -6.67 -16.09 11.20
C LEU A 346 -7.08 -17.32 10.39
N ALA A 347 -8.27 -17.87 10.60
CA ALA A 347 -8.80 -18.96 9.79
C ALA A 347 -8.99 -18.56 8.33
N LYS A 348 -9.53 -17.36 8.06
CA LYS A 348 -9.63 -16.81 6.70
C LYS A 348 -8.24 -16.71 6.05
N THR A 349 -7.23 -16.28 6.81
CA THR A 349 -5.84 -16.21 6.33
C THR A 349 -5.24 -17.58 6.02
N ILE A 350 -5.34 -18.54 6.94
CA ILE A 350 -4.81 -19.90 6.76
C ILE A 350 -5.48 -20.58 5.56
N ARG A 351 -6.78 -20.33 5.35
CA ARG A 351 -7.55 -20.87 4.22
C ARG A 351 -7.45 -20.03 2.95
N LYS A 352 -6.55 -19.05 2.93
CA LYS A 352 -6.27 -18.18 1.77
C LYS A 352 -7.48 -17.36 1.27
N GLN A 353 -8.48 -17.15 2.13
CA GLN A 353 -9.66 -16.31 1.87
C GLN A 353 -9.40 -14.83 2.19
N MET A 354 -8.34 -14.54 2.93
CA MET A 354 -7.86 -13.20 3.24
C MET A 354 -6.34 -13.22 3.19
N SER A 355 -5.71 -12.26 2.52
CA SER A 355 -4.24 -12.15 2.56
C SER A 355 -3.74 -11.95 3.99
N PHE A 356 -2.60 -12.55 4.35
CA PHE A 356 -1.97 -12.29 5.65
C PHE A 356 -1.54 -10.82 5.77
N GLU A 357 -1.23 -10.16 4.65
CA GLU A 357 -0.97 -8.71 4.60
C GLU A 357 -2.10 -7.89 5.23
N ASN A 358 -3.37 -8.31 5.09
CA ASN A 358 -4.50 -7.62 5.70
C ASN A 358 -4.46 -7.62 7.24
N LEU A 359 -3.72 -8.54 7.87
CA LEU A 359 -3.48 -8.51 9.32
C LEU A 359 -2.54 -7.35 9.71
N TYR A 360 -1.72 -6.89 8.77
CA TYR A 360 -0.89 -5.70 8.92
C TYR A 360 -1.56 -4.49 8.26
N THR A 361 -1.54 -4.37 6.93
CA THR A 361 -2.03 -3.20 6.17
C THR A 361 -3.55 -3.01 6.27
N GLY A 362 -4.31 -4.10 6.37
CA GLY A 362 -5.77 -4.05 6.54
C GLY A 362 -6.25 -3.64 7.94
N PHE A 363 -5.31 -3.31 8.85
CA PHE A 363 -5.58 -2.82 10.21
C PHE A 363 -6.28 -3.84 11.14
N VAL A 364 -6.26 -5.12 10.77
CA VAL A 364 -7.08 -6.16 11.44
C VAL A 364 -6.34 -6.81 12.62
N GLY A 365 -5.03 -7.03 12.49
CA GLY A 365 -4.20 -7.57 13.55
C GLY A 365 -3.67 -6.48 14.45
N LEU A 366 -3.66 -6.68 15.76
CA LEU A 366 -3.06 -5.77 16.73
C LEU A 366 -1.59 -6.12 16.96
N TRP A 367 -0.70 -5.16 16.76
CA TRP A 367 0.75 -5.39 16.82
C TRP A 367 1.38 -4.72 18.04
N SER A 368 2.30 -5.43 18.67
CA SER A 368 3.16 -4.91 19.74
C SER A 368 4.62 -5.16 19.41
N PHE A 369 5.47 -4.19 19.73
CA PHE A 369 6.91 -4.23 19.53
C PHE A 369 7.59 -4.15 20.90
N ALA A 370 8.52 -5.04 21.21
CA ALA A 370 9.21 -5.05 22.51
C ALA A 370 10.08 -3.80 22.71
N THR A 371 10.77 -3.36 21.66
CA THR A 371 11.61 -2.15 21.67
C THR A 371 11.03 -1.09 20.74
N SER A 372 11.06 -1.33 19.43
CA SER A 372 10.57 -0.41 18.40
C SER A 372 10.19 -1.15 17.11
N LYS A 373 9.37 -0.51 16.28
CA LYS A 373 9.07 -1.01 14.92
C LYS A 373 10.33 -1.16 14.08
N GLN A 374 11.28 -0.23 14.22
CA GLN A 374 12.52 -0.23 13.44
C GLN A 374 13.40 -1.45 13.76
N ASP A 375 13.50 -1.80 15.03
CA ASP A 375 14.29 -2.95 15.48
C ASP A 375 13.69 -4.29 15.02
N CYS A 376 12.38 -4.32 14.76
CA CYS A 376 11.64 -5.49 14.29
C CYS A 376 11.37 -5.49 12.78
N SER A 377 11.92 -4.53 12.03
CA SER A 377 11.58 -4.30 10.62
C SER A 377 11.94 -5.48 9.71
N ASP A 378 13.08 -6.12 9.94
CA ASP A 378 13.50 -7.34 9.26
C ASP A 378 12.53 -8.51 9.47
N LEU A 379 12.10 -8.75 10.71
CA LEU A 379 11.14 -9.78 11.08
C LEU A 379 9.77 -9.50 10.45
N LEU A 380 9.30 -8.25 10.54
CA LEU A 380 8.08 -7.83 9.88
C LEU A 380 8.17 -8.06 8.36
N ASN A 381 9.26 -7.66 7.72
CA ASN A 381 9.47 -7.90 6.29
C ASN A 381 9.49 -9.39 5.94
N GLY A 382 10.15 -10.22 6.76
CA GLY A 382 10.15 -11.67 6.60
C GLY A 382 8.74 -12.26 6.67
N LEU A 383 7.89 -11.76 7.58
CA LEU A 383 6.47 -12.13 7.68
C LEU A 383 5.66 -11.69 6.45
N MET A 384 5.94 -10.50 5.90
CA MET A 384 5.29 -10.02 4.68
C MET A 384 5.70 -10.85 3.44
N ILE A 385 6.96 -11.24 3.33
CA ILE A 385 7.42 -12.13 2.26
C ILE A 385 6.81 -13.52 2.43
N PHE A 386 6.75 -14.04 3.67
CA PHE A 386 6.03 -15.27 3.98
C PHE A 386 4.56 -15.20 3.57
N ALA A 387 3.87 -14.09 3.87
CA ALA A 387 2.48 -13.86 3.51
C ALA A 387 2.25 -14.02 2.00
N HIS A 388 3.04 -13.31 1.20
CA HIS A 388 2.98 -13.37 -0.25
C HIS A 388 3.23 -14.81 -0.74
N HIS A 389 4.30 -15.45 -0.24
CA HIS A 389 4.63 -16.81 -0.61
C HIS A 389 3.55 -17.82 -0.22
N TYR A 390 3.01 -17.74 0.99
CA TYR A 390 1.98 -18.65 1.49
C TYR A 390 0.68 -18.54 0.68
N GLN A 391 0.30 -17.31 0.33
CA GLN A 391 -0.92 -17.04 -0.41
C GLN A 391 -0.83 -17.55 -1.86
N TYR A 392 0.31 -17.32 -2.53
CA TYR A 392 0.40 -17.48 -3.98
C TYR A 392 1.25 -18.66 -4.48
N ARG A 393 2.23 -19.18 -3.71
CA ARG A 393 3.16 -20.20 -4.23
C ARG A 393 2.53 -21.57 -4.49
N ASP A 394 1.51 -21.99 -3.73
CA ASP A 394 0.81 -23.26 -4.01
C ASP A 394 -0.24 -23.15 -5.13
N GLN A 395 -0.34 -21.99 -5.79
CA GLN A 395 -1.26 -21.74 -6.90
C GLN A 395 -0.56 -21.53 -8.25
N LEU A 396 0.78 -21.58 -8.25
CA LEU A 396 1.68 -21.55 -9.42
C LEU A 396 2.28 -22.94 -9.62
#